data_AF-A0A444J7M1-F1
#
_entry.id   AF-A0A444J7M1-F1
#
_cell.length_a   1.000
_cell.length_b   1.000
_cell.length_c   1.000
_cell.angle_alpha   90.00
_cell.angle_beta   90.00
_cell.angle_gamma   90.00
#
_symmetry.space_group_name_H-M   'P 1'
#
loop_
_entity.id
_entity.type
_entity.pdbx_description
1 polymer ?
#
loop_
_entity_poly.entity_id
_entity_poly.type
_entity_poly.pdbx_seq_one_letter_code
_entity_poly.pdbx_strand_id
1 'polypeptide(L)'
;RKKSAPVKTEQDASGSGDRKEDRRLRAQRRQQLNSQLKPWKNKAAAAEKQVEKLEKRKEELEVLMADPDLYADQPRWLKVSKEYNEAAKQLERQYAVWEEAQGKIEEVENES
;
A
#
# COMPACT_ATOMS: atom_id res chain seq x y z
N ARG A 1 17.24 31.18 -65.81
CA ARG A 1 16.02 30.59 -65.19
C ARG A 1 16.27 30.48 -63.68
N LYS A 2 15.32 30.95 -62.87
CA LYS A 2 15.46 31.21 -61.43
C LYS A 2 15.67 29.92 -60.62
N LYS A 3 16.51 30.03 -59.59
CA LYS A 3 16.70 29.06 -58.49
C LYS A 3 15.40 29.02 -57.66
N SER A 4 14.93 27.82 -57.31
CA SER A 4 13.89 27.64 -56.29
C SER A 4 14.47 26.81 -55.16
N ALA A 5 14.74 27.47 -54.04
CA ALA A 5 15.08 26.85 -52.77
C ALA A 5 13.82 26.27 -52.12
N PRO A 6 13.91 25.21 -51.30
CA PRO A 6 12.77 24.71 -50.56
C PRO A 6 12.49 25.67 -49.40
N VAL A 7 11.26 26.14 -49.32
CA VAL A 7 10.74 26.89 -48.16
C VAL A 7 10.73 25.93 -46.97
N LYS A 8 11.61 26.15 -45.99
CA LYS A 8 11.53 25.50 -44.68
C LYS A 8 10.31 26.05 -43.97
N THR A 9 9.31 25.20 -43.80
CA THR A 9 8.09 25.47 -43.06
C THR A 9 8.43 25.75 -41.59
N GLU A 10 8.12 26.97 -41.12
CA GLU A 10 8.26 27.40 -39.72
C GLU A 10 7.19 26.79 -38.78
N GLN A 11 6.41 25.81 -39.24
CA GLN A 11 5.29 25.22 -38.48
C GLN A 11 5.67 24.07 -37.53
N ASP A 12 6.90 23.54 -37.59
CA ASP A 12 7.31 22.42 -36.74
C ASP A 12 7.79 22.83 -35.32
N ALA A 13 8.08 24.12 -35.09
CA ALA A 13 8.62 24.58 -33.81
C ALA A 13 7.56 24.71 -32.71
N SER A 14 6.32 25.09 -33.04
CA SER A 14 5.23 25.28 -32.07
C SER A 14 4.65 23.96 -31.57
N GLY A 15 4.47 22.97 -32.45
CA GLY A 15 3.92 21.66 -32.09
C GLY A 15 4.87 20.76 -31.28
N SER A 16 6.18 21.03 -31.33
CA SER A 16 7.20 20.32 -30.55
C SER A 16 7.26 20.77 -29.08
N GLY A 17 7.15 22.10 -28.85
CA GLY A 17 7.13 22.69 -27.52
C GLY A 17 5.89 22.28 -26.71
N ASP A 18 4.72 22.32 -27.35
CA ASP A 18 3.43 21.97 -26.76
C ASP A 18 3.37 20.48 -26.32
N ARG A 19 3.87 19.56 -27.16
CA ARG A 19 3.98 18.12 -26.81
C ARG A 19 4.96 17.87 -25.65
N LYS A 20 6.04 18.64 -25.56
CA LYS A 20 7.03 18.52 -24.48
C LYS A 20 6.45 19.02 -23.16
N GLU A 21 5.70 20.11 -23.21
CA GLU A 21 5.01 20.68 -22.05
C GLU A 21 3.87 19.78 -21.55
N ASP A 22 3.02 19.28 -22.45
CA ASP A 22 1.98 18.30 -22.12
C ASP A 22 2.57 17.02 -21.50
N ARG A 23 3.66 16.50 -22.06
CA ARG A 23 4.38 15.35 -21.46
C ARG A 23 4.88 15.67 -20.04
N ARG A 24 5.41 16.87 -19.81
CA ARG A 24 5.88 17.31 -18.49
C ARG A 24 4.73 17.41 -17.50
N LEU A 25 3.61 18.02 -17.88
CA LEU A 25 2.42 18.16 -17.03
C LEU A 25 1.84 16.79 -16.65
N ARG A 26 1.74 15.86 -17.60
CA ARG A 26 1.32 14.47 -17.32
C ARG A 26 2.27 13.75 -16.38
N ALA A 27 3.58 13.94 -16.54
CA ALA A 27 4.58 13.35 -15.65
C ALA A 27 4.47 13.92 -14.22
N GLN A 28 4.27 15.23 -14.08
CA GLN A 28 4.08 15.90 -12.78
C GLN A 28 2.81 15.41 -12.08
N ARG A 29 1.68 15.33 -12.80
CA ARG A 29 0.43 14.76 -12.25
C ARG A 29 0.64 13.35 -11.74
N ARG A 30 1.26 12.48 -12.55
CA ARG A 30 1.58 11.10 -12.13
C ARG A 30 2.50 11.04 -10.91
N GLN A 31 3.49 11.92 -10.83
CA GLN A 31 4.40 11.98 -9.69
C GLN A 31 3.67 12.43 -8.42
N GLN A 32 2.80 13.44 -8.53
CA GLN A 32 2.00 13.93 -7.42
C GLN A 32 1.07 12.84 -6.89
N LEU A 33 0.32 12.17 -7.77
CA LEU A 33 -0.56 11.05 -7.37
C LEU A 33 0.22 9.92 -6.72
N ASN A 34 1.35 9.51 -7.30
CA ASN A 34 2.18 8.46 -6.73
C ASN A 34 2.73 8.86 -5.35
N SER A 35 3.16 10.11 -5.19
CA SER A 35 3.68 10.59 -3.90
C SER A 35 2.64 10.55 -2.78
N GLN A 36 1.35 10.76 -3.11
CA GLN A 36 0.24 10.67 -2.18
C GLN A 36 -0.15 9.21 -1.90
N LEU A 37 -0.22 8.36 -2.92
CA LEU A 37 -0.66 6.97 -2.79
C LEU A 37 0.38 6.04 -2.18
N LYS A 38 1.67 6.24 -2.48
CA LYS A 38 2.75 5.35 -2.07
C LYS A 38 2.83 5.09 -0.56
N PRO A 39 2.75 6.09 0.34
CA PRO A 39 2.79 5.82 1.77
C PRO A 39 1.62 4.95 2.23
N TRP A 40 0.42 5.16 1.70
CA TRP A 40 -0.76 4.38 2.05
C TRP A 40 -0.68 2.95 1.50
N LYS A 41 -0.24 2.77 0.26
CA LYS A 41 0.00 1.44 -0.33
C LYS A 41 1.03 0.65 0.46
N ASN A 42 2.09 1.32 0.95
CA ASN A 42 3.07 0.69 1.83
C ASN A 42 2.49 0.34 3.22
N LYS A 43 1.65 1.21 3.80
CA LYS A 43 0.98 0.98 5.09
C LYS A 43 0.02 -0.22 5.00
N ALA A 44 -0.80 -0.29 3.95
CA ALA A 44 -1.68 -1.43 3.68
C ALA A 44 -0.89 -2.74 3.53
N ALA A 45 0.13 -2.77 2.68
CA ALA A 45 0.95 -3.97 2.47
C ALA A 45 1.72 -4.41 3.72
N ALA A 46 2.13 -3.46 4.57
CA ALA A 46 2.76 -3.77 5.85
C ALA A 46 1.75 -4.37 6.83
N ALA A 47 0.55 -3.80 6.92
CA ALA A 47 -0.52 -4.31 7.77
C ALA A 47 -0.94 -5.72 7.37
N GLU A 48 -1.13 -5.99 6.06
CA GLU A 48 -1.45 -7.33 5.54
C GLU A 48 -0.42 -8.39 5.98
N LYS A 49 0.87 -8.10 5.84
CA LYS A 49 1.95 -9.01 6.28
C LYS A 49 1.91 -9.26 7.79
N GLN A 50 1.57 -8.24 8.58
CA GLN A 50 1.44 -8.43 10.03
C GLN A 50 0.19 -9.23 10.39
N VAL A 51 -0.93 -9.00 9.70
CA VAL A 51 -2.15 -9.80 9.85
C VAL A 51 -1.85 -11.26 9.58
N GLU A 52 -1.29 -11.60 8.41
CA GLU A 52 -0.96 -12.99 8.05
C GLU A 52 -0.08 -13.67 9.12
N LYS A 53 0.96 -12.96 9.58
CA LYS A 53 1.86 -13.48 10.63
C LYS A 53 1.11 -13.70 11.96
N LEU A 54 0.27 -12.77 12.37
CA LEU A 54 -0.44 -12.83 13.65
C LEU A 54 -1.56 -13.88 13.60
N GLU A 55 -2.25 -14.04 12.47
CA GLU A 55 -3.26 -15.10 12.29
C GLU A 55 -2.64 -16.48 12.39
N LYS A 56 -1.53 -16.71 11.68
CA LYS A 56 -0.78 -17.96 11.82
C LYS A 56 -0.34 -18.20 13.26
N ARG A 57 0.16 -17.17 13.94
CA ARG A 57 0.58 -17.30 15.33
C ARG A 57 -0.60 -17.59 16.26
N LYS A 58 -1.75 -16.97 16.02
CA LYS A 58 -2.99 -17.21 16.77
C LYS A 58 -3.45 -18.65 16.60
N GLU A 59 -3.44 -19.18 15.38
CA GLU A 59 -3.78 -20.58 15.09
C GLU A 59 -2.83 -21.56 15.80
N GLU A 60 -1.51 -21.32 15.75
CA GLU A 60 -0.53 -22.12 16.51
C GLU A 60 -0.83 -22.13 18.02
N LEU A 61 -1.23 -20.99 18.57
CA LEU A 61 -1.59 -20.87 19.99
C LEU A 61 -2.92 -21.56 20.30
N GLU A 62 -3.91 -21.51 19.40
CA GLU A 62 -5.18 -22.22 19.55
C GLU A 62 -4.96 -23.74 19.61
N VAL A 63 -4.07 -24.27 18.76
CA VAL A 63 -3.67 -25.69 18.82
C VAL A 63 -3.04 -26.03 20.17
N LEU A 64 -2.15 -25.18 20.69
CA LEU A 64 -1.57 -25.38 22.02
C LEU A 64 -2.63 -25.30 23.13
N MET A 65 -3.60 -24.39 23.01
CA MET A 65 -4.68 -24.23 23.99
C MET A 65 -5.69 -25.37 23.98
N ALA A 66 -5.79 -26.09 22.87
CA ALA A 66 -6.61 -27.30 22.76
C ALA A 66 -5.96 -28.54 23.39
N ASP A 67 -4.67 -28.48 23.74
CA ASP A 67 -3.96 -29.57 24.40
C ASP A 67 -4.42 -29.73 25.87
N PRO A 68 -5.04 -30.87 26.25
CA PRO A 68 -5.49 -31.12 27.63
C PRO A 68 -4.35 -31.06 28.65
N ASP A 69 -3.12 -31.39 28.26
CA ASP A 69 -1.96 -31.36 29.14
C ASP A 69 -1.56 -29.92 29.52
N LEU A 70 -1.91 -28.93 28.70
CA LEU A 70 -1.64 -27.53 28.99
C LEU A 70 -2.42 -27.04 30.22
N TYR A 71 -3.63 -27.58 30.47
CA TYR A 71 -4.44 -27.17 31.62
C TYR A 71 -3.83 -27.63 32.95
N ALA A 72 -3.01 -28.68 32.94
CA ALA A 72 -2.28 -29.14 34.11
C ALA A 72 -1.03 -28.28 34.42
N ASP A 73 -0.55 -27.49 33.46
CA ASP A 73 0.60 -26.59 33.59
C ASP A 73 0.15 -25.12 33.63
N GLN A 74 -0.25 -24.66 34.81
CA GLN A 74 -0.76 -23.29 35.01
C GLN A 74 0.21 -22.18 34.55
N PRO A 75 1.53 -22.24 34.85
CA PRO A 75 2.49 -21.27 34.31
C PRO A 75 2.51 -21.22 32.77
N ARG A 76 2.49 -22.38 32.11
CA ARG A 76 2.48 -22.45 30.64
C ARG A 76 1.16 -21.98 30.06
N TRP A 77 0.03 -22.34 30.68
CA TRP A 77 -1.30 -21.84 30.32
C TRP A 77 -1.35 -20.31 30.33
N LEU A 78 -0.90 -19.68 31.41
CA LEU A 78 -0.88 -18.21 31.53
C LEU A 78 -0.04 -17.54 30.44
N LYS A 79 1.10 -18.15 30.09
CA LYS A 79 1.97 -17.65 29.01
C LYS A 79 1.26 -17.72 27.65
N VAL A 80 0.71 -18.89 27.30
CA VAL A 80 0.03 -19.13 26.02
C VAL A 80 -1.21 -18.24 25.90
N SER A 81 -2.04 -18.17 26.94
CA SER A 81 -3.25 -17.34 26.97
C SER A 81 -2.92 -15.84 26.85
N LYS A 82 -1.85 -15.37 27.51
CA LYS A 82 -1.40 -13.98 27.38
C LYS A 82 -0.96 -13.67 25.94
N GLU A 83 -0.19 -14.57 25.34
CA GLU A 83 0.29 -14.39 23.96
C GLU A 83 -0.87 -14.40 22.96
N TYR A 84 -1.84 -15.30 23.13
CA TYR A 84 -3.03 -15.38 22.30
C TYR A 84 -3.85 -14.08 22.36
N ASN A 85 -4.09 -13.56 23.57
CA ASN A 85 -4.83 -12.32 23.76
C ASN A 85 -4.10 -11.10 23.17
N GLU A 86 -2.77 -11.07 23.27
CA GLU A 86 -1.98 -10.01 22.63
C GLU A 86 -2.03 -10.12 21.11
N ALA A 87 -1.90 -11.33 20.54
CA ALA A 87 -2.01 -11.55 19.11
C ALA A 87 -3.38 -11.10 18.57
N ALA A 88 -4.47 -11.44 19.27
CA ALA A 88 -5.82 -11.00 18.92
C ALA A 88 -5.97 -9.46 18.93
N LYS A 89 -5.48 -8.78 19.97
CA LYS A 89 -5.50 -7.30 20.04
C LYS A 89 -4.67 -6.66 18.94
N GLN A 90 -3.52 -7.24 18.62
CA GLN A 90 -2.67 -6.73 17.55
C GLN A 90 -3.32 -6.94 16.18
N LEU A 91 -4.02 -8.06 15.96
CA LEU A 91 -4.80 -8.29 14.75
C LEU A 91 -5.84 -7.20 14.55
N GLU A 92 -6.67 -6.92 15.55
CA GLU A 92 -7.68 -5.85 15.49
C GLU A 92 -7.05 -4.50 15.10
N ARG A 93 -5.89 -4.17 15.67
CA ARG A 93 -5.16 -2.95 15.33
C ARG A 93 -4.65 -2.95 13.89
N GLN A 94 -4.09 -4.06 13.42
CA GLN A 94 -3.59 -4.14 12.04
C GLN A 94 -4.73 -4.09 11.03
N TYR A 95 -5.89 -4.68 11.34
CA TYR A 95 -7.10 -4.54 10.52
C TYR A 95 -7.56 -3.08 10.43
N ALA A 96 -7.62 -2.36 11.54
CA ALA A 96 -7.95 -0.94 11.53
C ALA A 96 -6.94 -0.10 10.73
N VAL A 97 -5.64 -0.41 10.84
CA VAL A 97 -4.57 0.25 10.07
C VAL A 97 -4.72 -0.01 8.56
N TRP A 98 -5.07 -1.24 8.20
CA TRP A 98 -5.30 -1.62 6.82
C TRP A 98 -6.54 -0.91 6.25
N GLU A 99 -7.65 -0.92 6.97
CA GLU A 99 -8.89 -0.25 6.59
C GLU A 99 -8.69 1.26 6.39
N GLU A 100 -8.01 1.92 7.32
CA GLU A 100 -7.65 3.34 7.19
C GLU A 100 -6.80 3.60 5.94
N ALA A 101 -5.82 2.73 5.67
CA ALA A 101 -4.95 2.86 4.51
C ALA A 101 -5.70 2.65 3.19
N GLN A 102 -6.61 1.67 3.12
CA GLN A 102 -7.47 1.44 1.95
C GLN A 102 -8.40 2.64 1.72
N GLY A 103 -9.07 3.14 2.76
CA GLY A 103 -9.92 4.32 2.64
C GLY A 103 -9.16 5.55 2.13
N LYS A 104 -7.92 5.75 2.57
CA LYS A 104 -7.06 6.84 2.07
C LYS A 104 -6.59 6.64 0.63
N ILE A 105 -6.40 5.39 0.20
CA ILE A 105 -6.10 5.08 -1.20
C ILE A 105 -7.30 5.44 -2.08
N GLU A 106 -8.50 5.00 -1.68
CA GLU A 106 -9.75 5.27 -2.40
C GLU A 106 -10.04 6.78 -2.49
N GLU A 107 -9.87 7.52 -1.40
CA GLU A 107 -10.03 8.99 -1.37
C GLU A 107 -9.12 9.66 -2.42
N VAL A 108 -7.82 9.33 -2.42
CA VAL A 108 -6.88 9.89 -3.40
C VAL A 108 -7.25 9.46 -4.82
N GLU A 109 -7.59 8.18 -5.05
CA GLU A 109 -7.94 7.68 -6.38
C GLU A 109 -9.24 8.29 -6.93
N ASN A 110 -10.20 8.64 -6.07
CA ASN A 110 -11.47 9.28 -6.45
C ASN A 110 -11.33 10.80 -6.70
N GLU A 111 -10.37 11.46 -6.05
CA GLU A 111 -10.09 12.90 -6.22
C GLU A 111 -9.13 13.22 -7.39
N SER A 112 -8.54 12.18 -8.01
CA SER A 112 -7.51 12.26 -9.07
C SER A 112 -8.05 12.31 -10.49
#